data_AF-A0A928LRZ8-F1
#
_entry.id   AF-A0A928LRZ8-F1
#
_cell.length_a   1.000
_cell.length_b   1.000
_cell.length_c   1.000
_cell.angle_alpha   90.00
_cell.angle_beta   90.00
_cell.angle_gamma   90.00
#
_symmetry.space_group_name_H-M   'P 1'
#
loop_
_entity.id
_entity.type
_entity.pdbx_description
1 polymer ?
#
loop_
_entity_poly.entity_id
_entity_poly.type
_entity_poly.pdbx_seq_one_letter_code
_entity_poly.pdbx_strand_id
1 'polypeptide(L)'
;MKKTVLKVLALVFAVTMLLSGCVMPDLDGWFASQMAIPFSQMKYTRPDVTNMGALLNDCCENAKTEKDVDVLLEKIWAFYNSYNTFYTNYNLASIYYYKDLTDTYWEQEYNYCLGQTAQVDAWLDQMFYALADCPLREELEASDSFEDGFFDDYDGDSLWDDTFTALMDRQSEMESQYNELCEQAQNVMPGSEEYYSGVGAKMAQLFVELVALRQEIAEYAGYENFLTFAYDFYHGRDYSPDEAIKYLQQVSEELTPLYMESAPLFADSNSWDSCSPESVFLYVESASNAMGGTIKEAFRVMDTAQLYDITYSNKKYDASFEVFLTDYGQPYVFVNPMGVKWDKLTFAHEFGHFCNDYASYGMKSGVDVAEVFSQGLEYLSLCYGDGAGELEQAKMLDTLSVFVEQSAYALFEHQVYLLEGEELTVENVQALYEKTCKAFGFDVWQWDSRDYVRIVHFYIAPMYVISYVVSNDVAFQIYQLEKEETGKGLQLYEKELTTTQPSMIAFTQEAGLTSPFAQGRLESIRETLETYLRSDQKIAA
;
A
#
# COMPACT_ATOMS: atom_id res chain seq x y z
N MET A 1 -21.34 15.73 15.80
CA MET A 1 -21.66 14.31 15.55
C MET A 1 -20.54 13.81 14.66
N LYS A 2 -19.74 12.88 15.16
CA LYS A 2 -18.58 12.36 14.43
C LYS A 2 -19.14 11.53 13.26
N LYS A 3 -18.88 11.98 12.03
CA LYS A 3 -19.16 11.23 10.80
C LYS A 3 -18.16 10.07 10.81
N THR A 4 -18.66 8.85 10.95
CA THR A 4 -17.86 7.64 10.69
C THR A 4 -17.92 7.48 9.19
N VAL A 5 -16.81 7.72 8.53
CA VAL A 5 -16.74 7.77 7.08
C VAL A 5 -16.12 6.46 6.62
N LEU A 6 -16.88 5.66 5.87
CA LEU A 6 -16.34 4.55 5.10
C LEU A 6 -15.95 5.10 3.72
N LYS A 7 -14.79 5.77 3.66
CA LYS A 7 -14.27 6.41 2.44
C LYS A 7 -13.38 5.43 1.67
N VAL A 8 -13.87 4.99 0.51
CA VAL A 8 -13.08 4.27 -0.49
C VAL A 8 -13.14 5.10 -1.76
N LEU A 9 -12.19 6.04 -1.91
CA LEU A 9 -11.78 6.72 -3.15
C LEU A 9 -10.83 7.88 -2.81
N ALA A 10 -9.55 7.76 -3.14
CA ALA A 10 -8.72 8.88 -3.60
C ALA A 10 -7.34 8.46 -4.13
N LEU A 11 -7.26 8.44 -5.46
CA LEU A 11 -6.17 8.88 -6.33
C LEU A 11 -4.77 8.25 -6.23
N VAL A 12 -4.47 7.52 -7.31
CA VAL A 12 -3.24 7.50 -8.13
C VAL A 12 -1.93 7.55 -7.35
N PHE A 13 -1.26 6.40 -7.25
CA PHE A 13 0.17 6.26 -7.59
C PHE A 13 0.49 4.84 -8.01
N ALA A 14 1.71 4.63 -8.51
CA ALA A 14 2.27 3.43 -9.13
C ALA A 14 2.31 2.13 -8.27
N VAL A 15 1.39 1.99 -7.32
CA VAL A 15 0.93 0.74 -6.72
C VAL A 15 -0.60 0.81 -6.80
N THR A 16 -1.19 0.25 -7.86
CA THR A 16 -2.64 0.24 -8.05
C THR A 16 -3.28 -0.79 -7.14
N MET A 17 -3.66 -0.36 -5.94
CA MET A 17 -4.55 -1.11 -5.06
C MET A 17 -5.81 -0.31 -4.72
N LEU A 18 -6.89 -1.07 -4.58
CA LEU A 18 -8.19 -0.75 -3.95
C LEU A 18 -9.18 0.07 -4.76
N LEU A 19 -10.27 -0.59 -5.19
CA LEU A 19 -11.64 -0.28 -4.76
C LEU A 19 -12.48 -1.58 -4.79
N SER A 20 -13.07 -1.98 -3.66
CA SER A 20 -14.19 -2.94 -3.65
C SER A 20 -15.16 -2.66 -2.50
N GLY A 21 -15.79 -1.48 -2.53
CA GLY A 21 -16.84 -1.07 -1.58
C GLY A 21 -18.26 -1.52 -1.95
N CYS A 22 -18.45 -2.45 -2.89
CA CYS A 22 -19.76 -3.04 -3.16
C CYS A 22 -19.71 -4.55 -2.92
N VAL A 23 -20.72 -5.06 -2.23
CA VAL A 23 -20.91 -6.49 -2.00
C VAL A 23 -20.97 -7.17 -3.36
N MET A 24 -19.89 -7.86 -3.74
CA MET A 24 -19.94 -8.85 -4.81
C MET A 24 -20.99 -9.88 -4.38
N PRO A 25 -21.94 -10.26 -5.26
CA PRO A 25 -22.94 -11.26 -4.91
C PRO A 25 -22.24 -12.51 -4.38
N ASP A 26 -22.83 -13.14 -3.38
CA ASP A 26 -22.30 -14.30 -2.67
C ASP A 26 -21.74 -15.36 -3.65
N LEU A 27 -20.42 -15.35 -3.84
CA LEU A 27 -19.67 -16.18 -4.79
C LEU A 27 -19.17 -17.47 -4.14
N ASP A 28 -19.62 -17.79 -2.91
CA ASP A 28 -19.37 -19.02 -2.16
C ASP A 28 -19.87 -20.25 -2.93
N GLY A 29 -19.10 -20.65 -3.93
CA GLY A 29 -19.36 -21.82 -4.76
C GLY A 29 -19.16 -21.64 -6.28
N TRP A 30 -18.98 -20.42 -6.79
CA TRP A 30 -18.82 -20.24 -8.25
C TRP A 30 -17.41 -20.58 -8.76
N PHE A 31 -16.38 -20.29 -7.97
CA PHE A 31 -14.97 -20.42 -8.38
C PHE A 31 -14.26 -21.70 -7.96
N ALA A 32 -14.88 -22.57 -7.16
CA ALA A 32 -14.36 -23.93 -6.94
C ALA A 32 -14.29 -24.79 -8.24
N SER A 33 -14.70 -24.23 -9.40
CA SER A 33 -14.86 -24.97 -10.66
C SER A 33 -14.25 -24.34 -11.93
N GLN A 34 -13.70 -23.12 -11.90
CA GLN A 34 -13.01 -22.56 -13.08
C GLN A 34 -11.48 -22.69 -12.93
N MET A 35 -10.83 -23.23 -13.96
CA MET A 35 -9.37 -23.16 -14.05
C MET A 35 -8.96 -21.70 -14.20
N ALA A 36 -8.00 -21.25 -13.39
CA ALA A 36 -7.38 -19.94 -13.52
C ALA A 36 -6.97 -19.67 -14.97
N ILE A 37 -7.30 -18.47 -15.47
CA ILE A 37 -6.99 -18.05 -16.82
C ILE A 37 -5.48 -17.75 -16.86
N PRO A 38 -4.71 -18.40 -17.75
CA PRO A 38 -3.29 -18.09 -17.86
C PRO A 38 -3.07 -16.64 -18.25
N PHE A 39 -2.08 -15.96 -17.65
CA PHE A 39 -1.77 -14.56 -17.96
C PHE A 39 -1.58 -14.31 -19.46
N SER A 40 -0.96 -15.27 -20.16
CA SER A 40 -0.80 -15.24 -21.63
C SER A 40 -2.10 -15.20 -22.46
N GLN A 41 -3.26 -15.46 -21.84
CA GLN A 41 -4.58 -15.42 -22.48
C GLN A 41 -5.38 -14.17 -22.11
N MET A 42 -4.91 -13.38 -21.14
CA MET A 42 -5.52 -12.11 -20.75
C MET A 42 -5.27 -11.08 -21.86
N LYS A 43 -6.27 -10.28 -22.17
CA LYS A 43 -6.27 -9.40 -23.35
C LYS A 43 -6.46 -7.96 -22.94
N TYR A 44 -5.42 -7.17 -23.19
CA TYR A 44 -5.54 -5.73 -23.18
C TYR A 44 -6.44 -5.24 -24.32
N THR A 45 -7.37 -4.35 -23.99
CA THR A 45 -8.15 -3.53 -24.90
C THR A 45 -8.14 -2.10 -24.37
N ARG A 46 -7.74 -1.13 -25.19
CA ARG A 46 -7.74 0.28 -24.77
C ARG A 46 -9.14 0.67 -24.26
N PRO A 47 -9.27 1.19 -23.02
CA PRO A 47 -10.57 1.54 -22.46
C PRO A 47 -11.33 2.59 -23.28
N ASP A 48 -12.65 2.42 -23.41
CA ASP A 48 -13.53 3.39 -24.06
C ASP A 48 -14.18 4.30 -23.02
N VAL A 49 -13.44 5.34 -22.61
CA VAL A 49 -13.90 6.33 -21.62
C VAL A 49 -15.10 7.15 -22.12
N THR A 50 -15.30 7.25 -23.45
CA THR A 50 -16.47 7.93 -24.01
C THR A 50 -17.73 7.12 -23.75
N ASN A 51 -17.68 5.81 -23.98
CA ASN A 51 -18.78 4.91 -23.67
C ASN A 51 -19.02 4.82 -22.15
N MET A 52 -17.97 4.77 -21.33
CA MET A 52 -18.10 4.79 -19.88
C MET A 52 -18.85 6.03 -19.39
N GLY A 53 -18.49 7.23 -19.87
CA GLY A 53 -19.22 8.46 -19.54
C GLY A 53 -20.69 8.43 -19.99
N ALA A 54 -21.01 7.74 -21.09
CA ALA A 54 -22.41 7.53 -21.50
C ALA A 54 -23.16 6.59 -20.54
N LEU A 55 -22.51 5.54 -20.04
CA LEU A 55 -23.08 4.62 -19.04
C LEU A 55 -23.32 5.33 -17.70
N LEU A 56 -22.38 6.18 -17.26
CA LEU A 56 -22.57 7.01 -16.08
C LEU A 56 -23.81 7.90 -16.21
N ASN A 57 -23.90 8.64 -17.33
CA ASN A 57 -25.03 9.53 -17.57
C ASN A 57 -26.36 8.76 -17.60
N ASP A 58 -26.39 7.57 -18.22
CA ASP A 58 -27.58 6.70 -18.19
C ASP A 58 -27.93 6.30 -16.75
N CYS A 59 -26.96 5.85 -15.95
CA CYS A 59 -27.17 5.51 -14.54
C CYS A 59 -27.72 6.71 -13.73
N CYS A 60 -27.06 7.86 -13.78
CA CYS A 60 -27.44 9.05 -13.01
C CYS A 60 -28.81 9.63 -13.42
N GLU A 61 -29.19 9.55 -14.70
CA GLU A 61 -30.53 9.99 -15.14
C GLU A 61 -31.64 9.00 -14.73
N ASN A 62 -31.34 7.69 -14.74
CA ASN A 62 -32.28 6.69 -14.23
C ASN A 62 -32.43 6.78 -12.71
N ALA A 63 -31.35 7.06 -11.95
CA ALA A 63 -31.42 7.29 -10.51
C ALA A 63 -32.45 8.37 -10.11
N LYS A 64 -32.70 9.36 -10.99
CA LYS A 64 -33.68 10.43 -10.74
C LYS A 64 -35.13 10.03 -11.04
N THR A 65 -35.36 9.05 -11.91
CA THR A 65 -36.67 8.85 -12.55
C THR A 65 -37.21 7.43 -12.51
N GLU A 66 -36.34 6.43 -12.39
CA GLU A 66 -36.68 5.01 -12.35
C GLU A 66 -37.43 4.68 -11.05
N LYS A 67 -38.30 3.67 -11.14
CA LYS A 67 -39.16 3.19 -10.07
C LYS A 67 -39.01 1.69 -9.81
N ASP A 68 -38.20 1.02 -10.62
CA ASP A 68 -37.89 -0.39 -10.51
C ASP A 68 -36.40 -0.54 -10.15
N VAL A 69 -36.14 -1.01 -8.93
CA VAL A 69 -34.77 -1.17 -8.40
C VAL A 69 -33.95 -2.13 -9.25
N ASP A 70 -34.55 -3.16 -9.85
CA ASP A 70 -33.84 -4.12 -10.68
C ASP A 70 -33.33 -3.46 -11.98
N VAL A 71 -34.15 -2.59 -12.58
CA VAL A 71 -33.77 -1.82 -13.78
C VAL A 71 -32.66 -0.82 -13.45
N LEU A 72 -32.73 -0.16 -12.28
CA LEU A 72 -31.67 0.74 -11.84
C LEU A 72 -30.36 -0.01 -11.57
N LEU A 73 -30.43 -1.18 -10.92
CA LEU A 73 -29.26 -2.05 -10.69
C LEU A 73 -28.60 -2.46 -12.00
N GLU A 74 -29.35 -2.78 -13.06
CA GLU A 74 -28.77 -3.05 -14.38
C GLU A 74 -27.91 -1.88 -14.90
N LYS A 75 -28.30 -0.63 -14.62
CA LYS A 75 -27.53 0.58 -15.02
C LYS A 75 -26.29 0.77 -14.17
N ILE A 76 -26.43 0.58 -12.86
CA ILE A 76 -25.32 0.62 -11.91
C ILE A 76 -24.26 -0.39 -12.33
N TRP A 77 -24.66 -1.65 -12.54
CA TRP A 77 -23.75 -2.72 -12.95
C TRP A 77 -23.13 -2.49 -14.33
N ALA A 78 -23.84 -1.86 -15.27
CA ALA A 78 -23.25 -1.54 -16.57
C ALA A 78 -22.09 -0.55 -16.43
N PHE A 79 -22.26 0.52 -15.64
CA PHE A 79 -21.18 1.46 -15.34
C PHE A 79 -20.06 0.80 -14.54
N TYR A 80 -20.40 0.09 -13.45
CA TYR A 80 -19.43 -0.54 -12.56
C TYR A 80 -18.59 -1.62 -13.26
N ASN A 81 -19.19 -2.41 -14.16
CA ASN A 81 -18.43 -3.35 -14.99
C ASN A 81 -17.46 -2.61 -15.93
N SER A 82 -17.89 -1.49 -16.53
CA SER A 82 -16.98 -0.67 -17.33
C SER A 82 -15.83 -0.12 -16.49
N TYR A 83 -16.09 0.24 -15.23
CA TYR A 83 -15.09 0.72 -14.26
C TYR A 83 -14.05 -0.36 -13.96
N ASN A 84 -14.50 -1.58 -13.63
CA ASN A 84 -13.62 -2.74 -13.41
C ASN A 84 -12.79 -3.10 -14.65
N THR A 85 -13.40 -3.05 -15.84
CA THR A 85 -12.69 -3.28 -17.09
C THR A 85 -11.64 -2.21 -17.37
N PHE A 86 -11.92 -0.94 -17.05
CA PHE A 86 -10.92 0.12 -17.17
C PHE A 86 -9.68 -0.20 -16.31
N TYR A 87 -9.88 -0.50 -15.02
CA TYR A 87 -8.76 -0.79 -14.11
C TYR A 87 -8.04 -2.10 -14.43
N THR A 88 -8.75 -3.12 -14.90
CA THR A 88 -8.11 -4.34 -15.40
C THR A 88 -7.18 -4.03 -16.57
N ASN A 89 -7.61 -3.21 -17.51
CA ASN A 89 -6.78 -2.83 -18.66
C ASN A 89 -5.65 -1.87 -18.29
N TYR A 90 -5.86 -1.00 -17.30
CA TYR A 90 -4.80 -0.18 -16.74
C TYR A 90 -3.71 -1.04 -16.09
N ASN A 91 -4.09 -2.01 -15.25
CA ASN A 91 -3.17 -2.96 -14.62
C ASN A 91 -2.45 -3.85 -15.65
N LEU A 92 -3.14 -4.30 -16.71
CA LEU A 92 -2.45 -5.01 -17.80
C LEU A 92 -1.41 -4.10 -18.50
N ALA A 93 -1.76 -2.86 -18.81
CA ALA A 93 -0.85 -1.91 -19.43
C ALA A 93 0.36 -1.60 -18.53
N SER A 94 0.15 -1.43 -17.21
CA SER A 94 1.23 -1.21 -16.24
C SER A 94 2.16 -2.43 -16.16
N ILE A 95 1.62 -3.65 -16.03
CA ILE A 95 2.43 -4.89 -16.01
C ILE A 95 3.31 -4.96 -17.27
N TYR A 96 2.73 -4.77 -18.45
CA TYR A 96 3.51 -4.87 -19.69
C TYR A 96 4.55 -3.76 -19.84
N TYR A 97 4.21 -2.51 -19.50
CA TYR A 97 5.13 -1.39 -19.54
C TYR A 97 6.28 -1.56 -18.54
N TYR A 98 5.97 -1.94 -17.30
CA TYR A 98 6.97 -2.09 -16.25
C TYR A 98 7.91 -3.26 -16.47
N LYS A 99 7.54 -4.28 -17.26
CA LYS A 99 8.46 -5.35 -17.67
C LYS A 99 9.59 -4.85 -18.58
N ASP A 100 9.32 -3.85 -19.42
CA ASP A 100 10.31 -3.21 -20.30
C ASP A 100 9.92 -1.74 -20.55
N LEU A 101 10.52 -0.83 -19.76
CA LEU A 101 10.30 0.61 -19.86
C LEU A 101 10.73 1.21 -21.20
N THR A 102 11.37 0.45 -22.08
CA THR A 102 11.74 0.88 -23.43
C THR A 102 10.66 0.56 -24.48
N ASP A 103 9.57 -0.12 -24.10
CA ASP A 103 8.45 -0.41 -24.99
C ASP A 103 7.52 0.80 -25.13
N THR A 104 7.66 1.50 -26.25
CA THR A 104 6.89 2.73 -26.53
C THR A 104 5.41 2.49 -26.80
N TYR A 105 4.99 1.26 -27.13
CA TYR A 105 3.57 0.95 -27.25
C TYR A 105 2.95 0.91 -25.86
N TRP A 106 3.53 0.14 -24.94
CA TRP A 106 2.99 0.01 -23.58
C TRP A 106 3.13 1.28 -22.77
N GLU A 107 4.17 2.08 -22.98
CA GLU A 107 4.28 3.44 -22.43
C GLU A 107 3.07 4.30 -22.81
N GLN A 108 2.69 4.32 -24.09
CA GLN A 108 1.55 5.09 -24.58
C GLN A 108 0.21 4.59 -24.04
N GLU A 109 0.03 3.27 -23.91
CA GLU A 109 -1.18 2.67 -23.35
C GLU A 109 -1.30 2.92 -21.84
N TYR A 110 -0.19 2.79 -21.10
CA TYR A 110 -0.11 3.11 -19.68
C TYR A 110 -0.43 4.59 -19.42
N ASN A 111 0.25 5.50 -20.13
CA ASN A 111 0.04 6.95 -19.96
C ASN A 111 -1.37 7.38 -20.39
N TYR A 112 -1.96 6.73 -21.41
CA TYR A 112 -3.36 6.95 -21.75
C TYR A 112 -4.27 6.60 -20.57
N CYS A 113 -4.13 5.40 -19.99
CA CYS A 113 -4.98 4.99 -18.87
C CYS A 113 -4.76 5.88 -17.64
N LEU A 114 -3.51 6.10 -17.26
CA LEU A 114 -3.13 6.97 -16.14
C LEU A 114 -3.74 8.37 -16.26
N GLY A 115 -3.72 8.97 -17.45
CA GLY A 115 -4.30 10.29 -17.68
C GLY A 115 -5.84 10.35 -17.61
N GLN A 116 -6.54 9.23 -17.38
CA GLN A 116 -8.00 9.18 -17.24
C GLN A 116 -8.48 8.82 -15.83
N THR A 117 -7.59 8.31 -14.95
CA THR A 117 -7.97 7.74 -13.64
C THR A 117 -8.76 8.74 -12.79
N ALA A 118 -8.29 9.99 -12.67
CA ALA A 118 -8.97 11.03 -11.88
C ALA A 118 -10.42 11.27 -12.31
N GLN A 119 -10.68 11.29 -13.62
CA GLN A 119 -12.04 11.44 -14.15
C GLN A 119 -12.89 10.19 -13.90
N VAL A 120 -12.31 9.00 -14.09
CA VAL A 120 -13.00 7.72 -13.88
C VAL A 120 -13.39 7.54 -12.40
N ASP A 121 -12.51 7.93 -11.49
CA ASP A 121 -12.75 7.92 -10.03
C ASP A 121 -13.83 8.94 -9.64
N ALA A 122 -13.75 10.16 -10.16
CA ALA A 122 -14.77 11.18 -9.94
C ALA A 122 -16.16 10.74 -10.47
N TRP A 123 -16.21 9.98 -11.56
CA TRP A 123 -17.45 9.43 -12.10
C TRP A 123 -18.07 8.37 -11.20
N LEU A 124 -17.26 7.53 -10.54
CA LEU A 124 -17.76 6.57 -9.57
C LEU A 124 -18.39 7.28 -8.37
N ASP A 125 -17.71 8.30 -7.83
CA ASP A 125 -18.26 9.14 -6.76
C ASP A 125 -19.57 9.84 -7.19
N GLN A 126 -19.57 10.45 -8.38
CA GLN A 126 -20.75 11.09 -8.95
C GLN A 126 -21.95 10.13 -9.06
N MET A 127 -21.71 8.87 -9.43
CA MET A 127 -22.75 7.85 -9.45
C MET A 127 -23.33 7.63 -8.05
N PHE A 128 -22.48 7.46 -7.02
CA PHE A 128 -22.93 7.23 -5.66
C PHE A 128 -23.72 8.42 -5.08
N TYR A 129 -23.30 9.66 -5.32
CA TYR A 129 -24.10 10.85 -4.95
C TYR A 129 -25.47 10.86 -5.65
N ALA A 130 -25.53 10.52 -6.94
CA ALA A 130 -26.81 10.44 -7.65
C ALA A 130 -27.73 9.33 -7.09
N LEU A 131 -27.15 8.23 -6.61
CA LEU A 131 -27.87 7.13 -5.98
C LEU A 131 -28.32 7.45 -4.55
N ALA A 132 -27.54 8.25 -3.80
CA ALA A 132 -27.92 8.71 -2.46
C ALA A 132 -29.16 9.62 -2.48
N ASP A 133 -29.32 10.41 -3.55
CA ASP A 133 -30.50 11.23 -3.82
C ASP A 133 -31.66 10.46 -4.49
N CYS A 134 -31.48 9.17 -4.79
CA CYS A 134 -32.44 8.35 -5.51
C CYS A 134 -33.69 8.03 -4.65
N PRO A 135 -34.91 8.11 -5.21
CA PRO A 135 -36.12 7.64 -4.53
C PRO A 135 -36.10 6.15 -4.13
N LEU A 136 -35.25 5.35 -4.76
CA LEU A 136 -35.07 3.92 -4.50
C LEU A 136 -33.90 3.62 -3.55
N ARG A 137 -33.31 4.62 -2.88
CA ARG A 137 -32.19 4.44 -1.93
C ARG A 137 -32.42 3.31 -0.93
N GLU A 138 -33.55 3.33 -0.22
CA GLU A 138 -33.87 2.28 0.77
C GLU A 138 -33.98 0.88 0.13
N GLU A 139 -34.45 0.79 -1.12
CA GLU A 139 -34.51 -0.47 -1.85
C GLU A 139 -33.12 -0.94 -2.33
N LEU A 140 -32.23 -0.01 -2.67
CA LEU A 140 -30.84 -0.30 -3.02
C LEU A 140 -30.05 -0.79 -1.80
N GLU A 141 -30.18 -0.14 -0.65
CA GLU A 141 -29.53 -0.56 0.62
C GLU A 141 -30.10 -1.87 1.16
N ALA A 142 -31.37 -2.18 0.85
CA ALA A 142 -31.97 -3.47 1.17
C ALA A 142 -31.62 -4.59 0.16
N SER A 143 -30.93 -4.25 -0.93
CA SER A 143 -30.46 -5.23 -1.92
C SER A 143 -29.15 -5.88 -1.46
N ASP A 144 -28.79 -7.02 -2.05
CA ASP A 144 -27.50 -7.68 -1.78
C ASP A 144 -26.29 -6.93 -2.39
N SER A 145 -26.49 -5.72 -2.95
CA SER A 145 -25.44 -4.97 -3.67
C SER A 145 -24.76 -3.89 -2.82
N PHE A 146 -25.47 -3.36 -1.81
CA PHE A 146 -24.99 -2.28 -0.94
C PHE A 146 -25.23 -2.67 0.51
N GLU A 147 -24.32 -2.23 1.39
CA GLU A 147 -24.53 -2.40 2.84
C GLU A 147 -25.58 -1.41 3.36
N ASP A 148 -26.23 -1.78 4.47
CA ASP A 148 -27.20 -0.91 5.14
C ASP A 148 -26.55 0.43 5.55
N GLY A 149 -27.14 1.55 5.12
CA GLY A 149 -26.59 2.89 5.35
C GLY A 149 -25.39 3.26 4.47
N PHE A 150 -25.07 2.50 3.42
CA PHE A 150 -23.98 2.83 2.49
C PHE A 150 -24.04 4.26 1.96
N PHE A 151 -25.24 4.77 1.63
CA PHE A 151 -25.38 6.10 1.04
C PHE A 151 -25.32 7.24 2.06
N ASP A 152 -25.25 6.95 3.36
CA ASP A 152 -25.12 7.99 4.41
C ASP A 152 -23.84 8.83 4.24
N ASP A 153 -22.77 8.23 3.71
CA ASP A 153 -21.51 8.91 3.43
C ASP A 153 -21.59 9.87 2.23
N TYR A 154 -22.62 9.70 1.40
CA TYR A 154 -22.90 10.51 0.23
C TYR A 154 -24.02 11.53 0.50
N ASP A 155 -24.46 11.68 1.75
CA ASP A 155 -25.39 12.73 2.16
C ASP A 155 -24.70 14.10 2.18
N GLY A 156 -25.09 14.97 1.25
CA GLY A 156 -24.63 16.36 1.17
C GLY A 156 -24.07 16.72 -0.21
N ASP A 157 -23.29 17.79 -0.25
CA ASP A 157 -22.61 18.21 -1.48
C ASP A 157 -21.32 17.41 -1.65
N SER A 158 -21.07 16.91 -2.87
CA SER A 158 -19.79 16.27 -3.21
C SER A 158 -18.63 17.24 -3.04
N LEU A 159 -17.51 16.72 -2.54
CA LEU A 159 -16.25 17.45 -2.49
C LEU A 159 -15.71 17.75 -3.89
N TRP A 160 -16.11 16.98 -4.91
CA TRP A 160 -15.62 17.08 -6.29
C TRP A 160 -16.30 18.19 -7.09
N ASP A 161 -16.09 19.44 -6.68
CA ASP A 161 -16.41 20.61 -7.51
C ASP A 161 -15.22 21.08 -8.36
N ASP A 162 -15.44 22.10 -9.19
CA ASP A 162 -14.41 22.68 -10.08
C ASP A 162 -13.17 23.15 -9.31
N THR A 163 -13.31 23.59 -8.06
CA THR A 163 -12.20 24.13 -7.26
C THR A 163 -11.38 22.99 -6.68
N PHE A 164 -12.03 22.00 -6.05
CA PHE A 164 -11.33 20.84 -5.50
C PHE A 164 -10.63 20.05 -6.62
N THR A 165 -11.31 19.86 -7.75
CA THR A 165 -10.73 19.22 -8.93
C THR A 165 -9.47 19.96 -9.40
N ALA A 166 -9.51 21.28 -9.50
CA ALA A 166 -8.34 22.07 -9.89
C ALA A 166 -7.17 21.99 -8.87
N LEU A 167 -7.47 21.86 -7.57
CA LEU A 167 -6.45 21.65 -6.55
C LEU A 167 -5.79 20.27 -6.67
N MET A 168 -6.58 19.22 -6.90
CA MET A 168 -6.09 17.85 -7.11
C MET A 168 -5.28 17.74 -8.41
N ASP A 169 -5.71 18.40 -9.48
CA ASP A 169 -4.96 18.50 -10.74
C ASP A 169 -3.59 19.16 -10.53
N ARG A 170 -3.53 20.24 -9.74
CA ARG A 170 -2.28 20.92 -9.41
C ARG A 170 -1.35 20.04 -8.58
N GLN A 171 -1.88 19.25 -7.65
CA GLN A 171 -1.10 18.26 -6.91
C GLN A 171 -0.49 17.23 -7.87
N SER A 172 -1.30 16.70 -8.80
CA SER A 172 -0.87 15.73 -9.81
C SER A 172 0.20 16.30 -10.76
N GLU A 173 0.10 17.58 -11.11
CA GLU A 173 1.13 18.27 -11.90
C GLU A 173 2.47 18.35 -11.14
N MET A 174 2.44 18.72 -9.85
CA MET A 174 3.64 18.80 -9.01
C MET A 174 4.29 17.43 -8.79
N GLU A 175 3.48 16.40 -8.65
CA GLU A 175 3.88 15.00 -8.60
C GLU A 175 4.57 14.55 -9.90
N SER A 176 4.06 14.95 -11.07
CA SER A 176 4.74 14.73 -12.36
C SER A 176 6.07 15.50 -12.44
N GLN A 177 6.13 16.73 -11.93
CA GLN A 177 7.38 17.50 -11.86
C GLN A 177 8.43 16.79 -11.00
N TYR A 178 8.02 16.14 -9.91
CA TYR A 178 8.92 15.32 -9.10
C TYR A 178 9.49 14.15 -9.92
N ASN A 179 8.65 13.45 -10.68
CA ASN A 179 9.11 12.35 -11.56
C ASN A 179 10.13 12.84 -12.60
N GLU A 180 9.90 13.99 -13.23
CA GLU A 180 10.87 14.60 -14.16
C GLU A 180 12.19 14.96 -13.48
N LEU A 181 12.15 15.37 -12.20
CA LEU A 181 13.35 15.61 -11.41
C LEU A 181 14.07 14.29 -11.09
N CYS A 182 13.34 13.20 -10.79
CA CYS A 182 13.91 11.88 -10.60
C CYS A 182 14.63 11.38 -11.87
N GLU A 183 14.08 11.62 -13.06
CA GLU A 183 14.76 11.32 -14.32
C GLU A 183 16.03 12.14 -14.52
N GLN A 184 15.99 13.45 -14.24
CA GLN A 184 17.18 14.31 -14.27
C GLN A 184 18.26 13.81 -13.30
N ALA A 185 17.84 13.30 -12.15
CA ALA A 185 18.71 12.78 -11.11
C ALA A 185 19.45 11.48 -11.50
N GLN A 186 18.93 10.69 -12.45
CA GLN A 186 19.57 9.41 -12.86
C GLN A 186 21.02 9.58 -13.36
N ASN A 187 21.37 10.75 -13.88
CA ASN A 187 22.71 11.06 -14.40
C ASN A 187 23.63 11.73 -13.37
N VAL A 188 23.17 11.91 -12.13
CA VAL A 188 23.92 12.57 -11.06
C VAL A 188 24.13 11.58 -9.91
N MET A 189 25.35 11.48 -9.39
CA MET A 189 25.66 10.56 -8.28
C MET A 189 24.79 10.90 -7.06
N PRO A 190 23.90 9.99 -6.60
CA PRO A 190 23.09 10.22 -5.41
C PRO A 190 23.97 10.50 -4.18
N GLY A 191 23.55 11.43 -3.33
CA GLY A 191 24.31 11.83 -2.14
C GLY A 191 25.51 12.77 -2.40
N SER A 192 25.77 13.16 -3.64
CA SER A 192 26.84 14.11 -3.97
C SER A 192 26.41 15.56 -3.76
N GLU A 193 27.39 16.46 -3.58
CA GLU A 193 27.10 17.89 -3.53
C GLU A 193 26.49 18.42 -4.84
N GLU A 194 26.85 17.83 -5.99
CA GLU A 194 26.23 18.14 -7.29
C GLU A 194 24.75 17.75 -7.31
N TYR A 195 24.41 16.60 -6.73
CA TYR A 195 23.01 16.18 -6.56
C TYR A 195 22.25 17.19 -5.72
N TYR A 196 22.72 17.47 -4.50
CA TYR A 196 21.99 18.31 -3.56
C TYR A 196 21.92 19.78 -3.96
N SER A 197 22.99 20.35 -4.51
CA SER A 197 22.98 21.75 -4.98
C SER A 197 22.27 21.93 -6.33
N GLY A 198 22.08 20.84 -7.08
CA GLY A 198 21.39 20.81 -8.37
C GLY A 198 19.96 20.34 -8.26
N VAL A 199 19.71 19.08 -8.61
CA VAL A 199 18.37 18.49 -8.70
C VAL A 199 17.70 18.37 -7.33
N GLY A 200 18.46 18.02 -6.28
CA GLY A 200 17.97 17.90 -4.91
C GLY A 200 17.43 19.21 -4.35
N ALA A 201 18.05 20.35 -4.68
CA ALA A 201 17.54 21.67 -4.28
C ALA A 201 16.17 21.99 -4.92
N LYS A 202 15.94 21.56 -6.16
CA LYS A 202 14.64 21.70 -6.82
C LYS A 202 13.59 20.78 -6.19
N MET A 203 13.96 19.55 -5.88
CA MET A 203 13.09 18.61 -5.16
C MET A 203 12.70 19.15 -3.78
N ALA A 204 13.66 19.67 -3.01
CA ALA A 204 13.41 20.31 -1.71
C ALA A 204 12.40 21.46 -1.81
N GLN A 205 12.58 22.35 -2.80
CA GLN A 205 11.66 23.46 -3.04
C GLN A 205 10.26 22.96 -3.43
N LEU A 206 10.19 21.98 -4.33
CA LEU A 206 8.93 21.34 -4.75
C LEU A 206 8.19 20.70 -3.56
N PHE A 207 8.91 20.05 -2.65
CA PHE A 207 8.30 19.44 -1.46
C PHE A 207 7.63 20.47 -0.55
N VAL A 208 8.31 21.59 -0.29
CA VAL A 208 7.76 22.70 0.51
C VAL A 208 6.49 23.27 -0.15
N GLU A 209 6.51 23.47 -1.46
CA GLU A 209 5.33 23.94 -2.20
C GLU A 209 4.19 22.91 -2.18
N LEU A 210 4.51 21.62 -2.26
CA LEU A 210 3.53 20.54 -2.23
C LEU A 210 2.87 20.42 -0.86
N VAL A 211 3.64 20.59 0.23
CA VAL A 211 3.11 20.65 1.59
C VAL A 211 2.12 21.81 1.73
N ALA A 212 2.46 22.99 1.22
CA ALA A 212 1.59 24.16 1.25
C ALA A 212 0.29 23.94 0.45
N LEU A 213 0.38 23.36 -0.75
CA LEU A 213 -0.80 23.02 -1.55
C LEU A 213 -1.70 22.00 -0.84
N ARG A 214 -1.10 21.00 -0.20
CA ARG A 214 -1.84 19.99 0.56
C ARG A 214 -2.54 20.58 1.79
N GLN A 215 -1.94 21.57 2.45
CA GLN A 215 -2.61 22.34 3.49
C GLN A 215 -3.80 23.13 2.94
N GLU A 216 -3.68 23.74 1.75
CA GLU A 216 -4.79 24.41 1.03
C GLU A 216 -5.92 23.42 0.67
N ILE A 217 -5.58 22.22 0.19
CA ILE A 217 -6.53 21.13 -0.09
C ILE A 217 -7.32 20.75 1.18
N ALA A 218 -6.63 20.55 2.29
CA ALA A 218 -7.26 20.18 3.55
C ALA A 218 -8.19 21.29 4.08
N GLU A 219 -7.77 22.55 4.00
CA GLU A 219 -8.61 23.69 4.37
C GLU A 219 -9.87 23.76 3.49
N TYR A 220 -9.73 23.58 2.18
CA TYR A 220 -10.86 23.55 1.24
C TYR A 220 -11.85 22.44 1.58
N ALA A 221 -11.34 21.24 1.88
CA ALA A 221 -12.14 20.09 2.28
C ALA A 221 -12.75 20.22 3.69
N GLY A 222 -12.49 21.32 4.41
CA GLY A 222 -13.07 21.61 5.73
C GLY A 222 -12.38 20.91 6.90
N TYR A 223 -11.14 20.45 6.72
CA TYR A 223 -10.33 19.83 7.76
C TYR A 223 -9.49 20.86 8.52
N GLU A 224 -9.17 20.56 9.78
CA GLU A 224 -8.34 21.45 10.62
C GLU A 224 -6.90 21.53 10.11
N ASN A 225 -6.38 20.41 9.59
CA ASN A 225 -5.04 20.32 9.02
C ASN A 225 -4.94 19.11 8.08
N PHE A 226 -3.86 19.08 7.31
CA PHE A 226 -3.62 18.01 6.34
C PHE A 226 -3.45 16.63 6.97
N LEU A 227 -2.96 16.51 8.21
CA LEU A 227 -2.82 15.20 8.87
C LEU A 227 -4.16 14.52 9.03
N THR A 228 -5.15 15.25 9.56
CA THR A 228 -6.52 14.72 9.73
C THR A 228 -7.20 14.45 8.39
N PHE A 229 -6.98 15.32 7.39
CA PHE A 229 -7.46 15.09 6.03
C PHE A 229 -6.87 13.81 5.46
N ALA A 230 -5.54 13.65 5.48
CA ALA A 230 -4.88 12.50 4.87
C ALA A 230 -5.24 11.18 5.55
N TYR A 231 -5.33 11.16 6.88
CA TYR A 231 -5.71 9.96 7.63
C TYR A 231 -7.14 9.50 7.33
N ASP A 232 -8.06 10.44 7.14
CA ASP A 232 -9.47 10.15 6.83
C ASP A 232 -9.66 9.89 5.33
N PHE A 233 -9.28 10.84 4.49
CA PHE A 233 -9.54 10.86 3.04
C PHE A 233 -8.71 9.85 2.25
N TYR A 234 -7.40 9.74 2.51
CA TYR A 234 -6.56 8.80 1.74
C TYR A 234 -6.53 7.40 2.36
N HIS A 235 -6.60 7.29 3.69
CA HIS A 235 -6.24 6.05 4.38
C HIS A 235 -7.38 5.42 5.21
N GLY A 236 -8.46 6.15 5.51
CA GLY A 236 -9.58 5.63 6.32
C GLY A 236 -9.17 5.11 7.72
N ARG A 237 -8.16 5.72 8.35
CA ARG A 237 -7.57 5.22 9.61
C ARG A 237 -8.48 5.43 10.81
N ASP A 238 -8.51 4.42 11.68
CA ASP A 238 -9.27 4.40 12.94
C ASP A 238 -8.43 4.77 14.17
N TYR A 239 -7.22 5.29 13.94
CA TYR A 239 -6.35 5.91 14.95
C TYR A 239 -5.98 7.34 14.54
N SER A 240 -5.74 8.21 15.52
CA SER A 240 -5.49 9.64 15.26
C SER A 240 -4.02 9.96 14.94
N PRO A 241 -3.73 11.09 14.26
CA PRO A 241 -2.37 11.58 14.08
C PRO A 241 -1.61 11.78 15.40
N ASP A 242 -2.29 12.17 16.48
CA ASP A 242 -1.68 12.33 17.81
C ASP A 242 -1.23 10.98 18.40
N GLU A 243 -2.05 9.93 18.24
CA GLU A 243 -1.69 8.58 18.66
C GLU A 243 -0.50 8.05 17.86
N ALA A 244 -0.49 8.29 16.55
CA ALA A 244 0.62 8.00 15.66
C ALA A 244 1.92 8.71 16.09
N ILE A 245 1.91 10.03 16.24
CA ILE A 245 3.10 10.80 16.66
C ILE A 245 3.65 10.29 17.99
N LYS A 246 2.77 10.02 18.96
CA LYS A 246 3.18 9.47 20.27
C LYS A 246 3.83 8.10 20.13
N TYR A 247 3.24 7.21 19.32
CA TYR A 247 3.79 5.88 19.06
C TYR A 247 5.16 5.95 18.39
N LEU A 248 5.31 6.78 17.35
CA LEU A 248 6.57 6.98 16.63
C LEU A 248 7.67 7.55 17.55
N GLN A 249 7.32 8.46 18.46
CA GLN A 249 8.25 8.95 19.49
C GLN A 249 8.70 7.84 20.45
N GLN A 250 7.78 6.98 20.88
CA GLN A 250 8.11 5.82 21.73
C GLN A 250 9.02 4.82 21.01
N VAL A 251 8.88 4.64 19.69
CA VAL A 251 9.81 3.81 18.91
C VAL A 251 11.25 4.35 19.00
N SER A 252 11.43 5.67 18.85
CA SER A 252 12.74 6.31 19.04
C SER A 252 13.30 6.10 20.44
N GLU A 253 12.47 6.12 21.49
CA GLU A 253 12.92 5.93 22.86
C GLU A 253 13.29 4.46 23.16
N GLU A 254 12.48 3.51 22.69
CA GLU A 254 12.59 2.10 23.09
C GLU A 254 13.50 1.26 22.17
N LEU A 255 13.49 1.51 20.85
CA LEU A 255 14.13 0.64 19.85
C LEU A 255 15.45 1.20 19.29
N THR A 256 15.64 2.52 19.26
CA THR A 256 16.89 3.14 18.76
C THR A 256 18.16 2.61 19.44
N PRO A 257 18.21 2.38 20.78
CA PRO A 257 19.41 1.81 21.41
C PRO A 257 19.80 0.45 20.83
N LEU A 258 18.83 -0.44 20.63
CA LEU A 258 19.07 -1.77 20.06
C LEU A 258 19.51 -1.66 18.60
N TYR A 259 18.92 -0.75 17.83
CA TYR A 259 19.28 -0.51 16.44
C TYR A 259 20.73 -0.05 16.30
N MET A 260 21.15 0.91 17.12
CA MET A 260 22.53 1.38 17.13
C MET A 260 23.52 0.27 17.54
N GLU A 261 23.16 -0.56 18.53
CA GLU A 261 23.97 -1.72 18.94
C GLU A 261 24.08 -2.79 17.84
N SER A 262 23.04 -2.93 17.02
CA SER A 262 22.94 -3.95 15.97
C SER A 262 23.61 -3.53 14.64
N ALA A 263 24.05 -2.27 14.51
CA ALA A 263 24.67 -1.74 13.30
C ALA A 263 25.77 -2.64 12.67
N PRO A 264 26.69 -3.27 13.43
CA PRO A 264 27.68 -4.18 12.86
C PRO A 264 27.08 -5.42 12.17
N LEU A 265 25.94 -5.92 12.66
CA LEU A 265 25.30 -7.14 12.15
C LEU A 265 24.73 -6.95 10.75
N PHE A 266 24.32 -5.73 10.39
CA PHE A 266 23.85 -5.43 9.03
C PHE A 266 24.93 -5.65 7.97
N ALA A 267 26.19 -5.34 8.30
CA ALA A 267 27.32 -5.53 7.38
C ALA A 267 27.73 -7.01 7.23
N ASP A 268 27.48 -7.83 8.24
CA ASP A 268 27.82 -9.25 8.28
C ASP A 268 26.68 -10.15 7.72
N SER A 269 25.52 -9.57 7.36
CA SER A 269 24.37 -10.31 6.84
C SER A 269 24.67 -10.97 5.49
N ASN A 270 24.37 -12.25 5.39
CA ASN A 270 24.49 -13.01 4.14
C ASN A 270 23.25 -12.88 3.22
N SER A 271 22.25 -12.07 3.59
CA SER A 271 21.04 -11.86 2.78
C SER A 271 21.34 -11.22 1.43
N TRP A 272 22.48 -10.54 1.31
CA TRP A 272 22.99 -9.91 0.10
C TRP A 272 23.82 -10.86 -0.79
N ASP A 273 24.02 -12.11 -0.37
CA ASP A 273 24.65 -13.12 -1.21
C ASP A 273 23.80 -13.39 -2.45
N SER A 274 24.46 -13.67 -3.58
CA SER A 274 23.77 -13.94 -4.84
C SER A 274 22.77 -15.09 -4.74
N CYS A 275 21.58 -14.88 -5.31
CA CYS A 275 20.51 -15.86 -5.38
C CYS A 275 19.88 -15.87 -6.78
N SER A 276 19.57 -17.06 -7.30
CA SER A 276 18.89 -17.17 -8.60
C SER A 276 17.37 -16.98 -8.43
N PRO A 277 16.67 -16.46 -9.46
CA PRO A 277 15.20 -16.43 -9.46
C PRO A 277 14.56 -17.79 -9.22
N GLU A 278 15.18 -18.88 -9.70
CA GLU A 278 14.71 -20.24 -9.42
C GLU A 278 14.81 -20.60 -7.93
N SER A 279 15.88 -20.19 -7.25
CA SER A 279 16.03 -20.41 -5.79
C SER A 279 15.04 -19.57 -4.98
N VAL A 280 14.71 -18.37 -5.48
CA VAL A 280 13.66 -17.50 -4.91
C VAL A 280 12.29 -18.15 -5.04
N PHE A 281 11.96 -18.64 -6.24
CA PHE A 281 10.70 -19.34 -6.50
C PHE A 281 10.56 -20.60 -5.64
N LEU A 282 11.58 -21.45 -5.61
CA LEU A 282 11.57 -22.71 -4.84
C LEU A 282 11.44 -22.46 -3.33
N TYR A 283 11.99 -21.35 -2.81
CA TYR A 283 11.81 -20.98 -1.41
C TYR A 283 10.32 -20.75 -1.09
N VAL A 284 9.66 -19.88 -1.86
CA VAL A 284 8.23 -19.58 -1.66
C VAL A 284 7.37 -20.81 -1.95
N GLU A 285 7.71 -21.62 -2.96
CA GLU A 285 7.03 -22.90 -3.23
C GLU A 285 7.11 -23.86 -2.03
N SER A 286 8.30 -24.03 -1.45
CA SER A 286 8.52 -24.92 -0.31
C SER A 286 7.74 -24.45 0.92
N ALA A 287 7.78 -23.15 1.22
CA ALA A 287 7.06 -22.54 2.33
C ALA A 287 5.55 -22.72 2.15
N SER A 288 5.02 -22.40 0.95
CA SER A 288 3.60 -22.54 0.62
C SER A 288 3.12 -23.99 0.75
N ASN A 289 3.92 -24.93 0.25
CA ASN A 289 3.60 -26.35 0.35
C ASN A 289 3.56 -26.87 1.78
N ALA A 290 4.47 -26.36 2.63
CA ALA A 290 4.57 -26.74 4.04
C ALA A 290 3.46 -26.09 4.90
N MET A 291 3.08 -24.84 4.60
CA MET A 291 1.94 -24.17 5.23
C MET A 291 0.61 -24.84 4.87
N GLY A 292 0.43 -25.24 3.61
CA GLY A 292 -0.82 -25.88 3.17
C GLY A 292 -1.95 -24.85 2.98
N GLY A 293 -3.19 -25.28 3.20
CA GLY A 293 -4.35 -24.39 3.21
C GLY A 293 -4.56 -23.56 1.95
N THR A 294 -5.11 -22.36 2.15
CA THR A 294 -5.39 -21.36 1.11
C THR A 294 -4.09 -20.88 0.47
N ILE A 295 -3.00 -20.76 1.25
CA ILE A 295 -1.69 -20.32 0.75
C ILE A 295 -1.15 -21.27 -0.32
N LYS A 296 -1.25 -22.59 -0.08
CA LYS A 296 -0.83 -23.59 -1.08
C LYS A 296 -1.69 -23.56 -2.34
N GLU A 297 -2.99 -23.34 -2.18
CA GLU A 297 -3.92 -23.24 -3.31
C GLU A 297 -3.63 -21.99 -4.15
N ALA A 298 -3.41 -20.85 -3.49
CA ALA A 298 -2.99 -19.59 -4.11
C ALA A 298 -1.67 -19.76 -4.89
N PHE A 299 -0.66 -20.39 -4.29
CA PHE A 299 0.63 -20.64 -4.96
C PHE A 299 0.45 -21.47 -6.22
N ARG A 300 -0.36 -22.54 -6.13
CA ARG A 300 -0.65 -23.41 -7.27
C ARG A 300 -1.35 -22.66 -8.41
N VAL A 301 -2.28 -21.77 -8.07
CA VAL A 301 -2.97 -20.91 -9.05
C VAL A 301 -1.98 -19.95 -9.70
N MET A 302 -1.19 -19.24 -8.89
CA MET A 302 -0.14 -18.32 -9.36
C MET A 302 0.81 -19.00 -10.34
N ASP A 303 1.33 -20.18 -9.98
CA ASP A 303 2.24 -20.96 -10.82
C ASP A 303 1.55 -21.47 -12.09
N THR A 304 0.40 -22.14 -11.96
CA THR A 304 -0.29 -22.76 -13.11
C THR A 304 -0.71 -21.73 -14.16
N ALA A 305 -1.19 -20.56 -13.72
CA ALA A 305 -1.61 -19.47 -14.61
C ALA A 305 -0.47 -18.49 -14.96
N GLN A 306 0.73 -18.67 -14.40
CA GLN A 306 1.90 -17.81 -14.61
C GLN A 306 1.58 -16.34 -14.27
N LEU A 307 0.97 -16.11 -13.10
CA LEU A 307 0.54 -14.81 -12.58
C LEU A 307 1.66 -14.11 -11.79
N TYR A 308 2.89 -14.18 -12.28
CA TYR A 308 4.03 -13.56 -11.65
C TYR A 308 5.13 -13.17 -12.65
N ASP A 309 5.95 -12.18 -12.30
CA ASP A 309 7.24 -11.90 -12.93
C ASP A 309 8.30 -11.53 -11.89
N ILE A 310 9.16 -12.50 -11.58
CA ILE A 310 10.32 -12.35 -10.67
C ILE A 310 11.65 -12.31 -11.43
N THR A 311 11.63 -12.01 -12.73
CA THR A 311 12.82 -12.04 -13.57
C THR A 311 13.55 -10.69 -13.53
N TYR A 312 14.89 -10.76 -13.52
CA TYR A 312 15.73 -9.57 -13.61
C TYR A 312 15.81 -9.04 -15.05
N SER A 313 15.69 -7.72 -15.20
CA SER A 313 16.00 -7.00 -16.43
C SER A 313 16.44 -5.58 -16.09
N ASN A 314 17.48 -5.07 -16.76
CA ASN A 314 17.94 -3.68 -16.56
C ASN A 314 17.01 -2.63 -17.19
N LYS A 315 15.90 -3.07 -17.78
CA LYS A 315 14.84 -2.23 -18.33
C LYS A 315 13.54 -2.32 -17.53
N LYS A 316 13.53 -3.14 -16.48
CA LYS A 316 12.36 -3.35 -15.63
C LYS A 316 12.17 -2.13 -14.74
N TYR A 317 10.92 -1.80 -14.45
CA TYR A 317 10.59 -0.76 -13.46
C TYR A 317 11.14 -1.14 -12.09
N ASP A 318 11.70 -0.16 -11.38
CA ASP A 318 12.39 -0.38 -10.12
C ASP A 318 11.43 -0.36 -8.93
N ALA A 319 10.51 -1.35 -8.92
CA ALA A 319 9.57 -1.59 -7.84
C ALA A 319 9.12 -3.05 -7.82
N SER A 320 8.55 -3.47 -6.69
CA SER A 320 7.80 -4.71 -6.55
C SER A 320 6.40 -4.37 -6.04
N PHE A 321 5.39 -5.11 -6.52
CA PHE A 321 3.99 -4.89 -6.18
C PHE A 321 3.14 -6.11 -6.56
N GLU A 322 1.91 -6.12 -6.06
CA GLU A 322 0.81 -6.99 -6.49
C GLU A 322 -0.32 -6.13 -7.09
N VAL A 323 -1.01 -6.64 -8.11
CA VAL A 323 -2.22 -6.01 -8.66
C VAL A 323 -3.34 -7.01 -8.94
N PHE A 324 -4.57 -6.63 -8.59
CA PHE A 324 -5.76 -7.41 -8.93
C PHE A 324 -6.26 -7.14 -10.35
N LEU A 325 -6.52 -8.21 -11.11
CA LEU A 325 -7.11 -8.15 -12.46
C LEU A 325 -8.59 -8.53 -12.39
N THR A 326 -9.44 -7.54 -12.06
CA THR A 326 -10.86 -7.74 -11.71
C THR A 326 -11.68 -8.50 -12.76
N ASP A 327 -11.52 -8.22 -14.06
CA ASP A 327 -12.26 -8.97 -15.11
C ASP A 327 -11.91 -10.46 -15.15
N TYR A 328 -10.76 -10.84 -14.57
CA TYR A 328 -10.28 -12.21 -14.47
C TYR A 328 -10.42 -12.80 -13.06
N GLY A 329 -10.71 -11.97 -12.04
CA GLY A 329 -10.76 -12.38 -10.64
C GLY A 329 -9.43 -12.97 -10.15
N GLN A 330 -8.31 -12.44 -10.61
CA GLN A 330 -6.97 -13.02 -10.39
C GLN A 330 -5.95 -11.95 -10.00
N PRO A 331 -5.19 -12.15 -8.90
CA PRO A 331 -4.05 -11.31 -8.56
C PRO A 331 -2.85 -11.57 -9.48
N TYR A 332 -1.88 -10.66 -9.50
CA TYR A 332 -0.63 -10.77 -10.27
C TYR A 332 0.56 -10.17 -9.52
N VAL A 333 1.64 -10.95 -9.34
CA VAL A 333 2.85 -10.50 -8.65
C VAL A 333 3.90 -9.97 -9.62
N PHE A 334 4.43 -8.78 -9.35
CA PHE A 334 5.58 -8.22 -10.06
C PHE A 334 6.71 -7.94 -9.06
N VAL A 335 7.89 -8.51 -9.29
CA VAL A 335 9.07 -8.26 -8.45
C VAL A 335 10.22 -7.79 -9.32
N ASN A 336 10.85 -6.67 -8.98
CA ASN A 336 12.16 -6.31 -9.53
C ASN A 336 13.27 -6.86 -8.63
N PRO A 337 13.84 -8.05 -8.91
CA PRO A 337 14.80 -8.68 -8.01
C PRO A 337 16.17 -8.00 -8.07
N MET A 338 16.88 -8.00 -6.95
CA MET A 338 18.28 -7.54 -6.87
C MET A 338 19.29 -8.65 -7.22
N GLY A 339 18.83 -9.91 -7.34
CA GLY A 339 19.66 -11.09 -7.59
C GLY A 339 20.33 -11.64 -6.33
N VAL A 340 19.71 -11.46 -5.16
CA VAL A 340 20.28 -11.79 -3.84
C VAL A 340 19.29 -12.58 -2.98
N LYS A 341 19.74 -13.20 -1.88
CA LYS A 341 18.86 -14.02 -1.02
C LYS A 341 17.68 -13.23 -0.45
N TRP A 342 17.82 -11.92 -0.26
CA TRP A 342 16.73 -11.03 0.14
C TRP A 342 15.51 -11.09 -0.78
N ASP A 343 15.70 -11.37 -2.08
CA ASP A 343 14.61 -11.49 -3.05
C ASP A 343 13.61 -12.60 -2.67
N LYS A 344 14.01 -13.57 -1.82
CA LYS A 344 13.11 -14.57 -1.22
C LYS A 344 12.03 -13.94 -0.36
N LEU A 345 12.40 -12.95 0.46
CA LEU A 345 11.47 -12.23 1.33
C LEU A 345 10.67 -11.22 0.52
N THR A 346 11.27 -10.54 -0.47
CA THR A 346 10.51 -9.69 -1.40
C THR A 346 9.45 -10.49 -2.15
N PHE A 347 9.76 -11.70 -2.65
CA PHE A 347 8.74 -12.51 -3.30
C PHE A 347 7.70 -13.06 -2.32
N ALA A 348 8.09 -13.40 -1.09
CA ALA A 348 7.13 -13.79 -0.05
C ALA A 348 6.19 -12.64 0.34
N HIS A 349 6.69 -11.39 0.37
CA HIS A 349 5.91 -10.18 0.63
C HIS A 349 4.78 -10.03 -0.40
N GLU A 350 5.12 -9.96 -1.69
CA GLU A 350 4.12 -9.81 -2.75
C GLU A 350 3.18 -11.02 -2.84
N PHE A 351 3.69 -12.22 -2.55
CA PHE A 351 2.86 -13.41 -2.50
C PHE A 351 1.88 -13.40 -1.30
N GLY A 352 2.17 -12.66 -0.24
CA GLY A 352 1.24 -12.42 0.87
C GLY A 352 0.04 -11.57 0.46
N HIS A 353 0.28 -10.50 -0.31
CA HIS A 353 -0.80 -9.76 -0.97
C HIS A 353 -1.61 -10.67 -1.89
N PHE A 354 -0.93 -11.46 -2.74
CA PHE A 354 -1.58 -12.41 -3.63
C PHE A 354 -2.48 -13.39 -2.87
N CYS A 355 -2.05 -13.89 -1.70
CA CYS A 355 -2.85 -14.79 -0.88
C CYS A 355 -4.12 -14.12 -0.34
N ASN A 356 -4.02 -12.89 0.14
CA ASN A 356 -5.17 -12.13 0.64
C ASN A 356 -6.16 -11.82 -0.49
N ASP A 357 -5.67 -11.33 -1.63
CA ASP A 357 -6.50 -11.04 -2.80
C ASP A 357 -7.14 -12.28 -3.41
N TYR A 358 -6.41 -13.40 -3.45
CA TYR A 358 -6.93 -14.68 -3.89
C TYR A 358 -8.08 -15.17 -2.99
N ALA A 359 -7.91 -15.06 -1.67
CA ALA A 359 -8.90 -15.52 -0.71
C ALA A 359 -10.13 -14.59 -0.63
N SER A 360 -9.92 -13.28 -0.70
CA SER A 360 -10.96 -12.25 -0.57
C SER A 360 -11.67 -11.90 -1.88
N TYR A 361 -11.16 -12.38 -3.01
CA TYR A 361 -11.54 -11.95 -4.37
C TYR A 361 -11.30 -10.45 -4.61
N GLY A 362 -10.07 -10.03 -4.29
CA GLY A 362 -9.64 -8.65 -4.22
C GLY A 362 -9.73 -8.12 -2.79
N MET A 363 -8.76 -7.28 -2.42
CA MET A 363 -8.67 -6.73 -1.08
C MET A 363 -9.90 -5.90 -0.70
N LYS A 364 -10.39 -6.16 0.51
CA LYS A 364 -11.53 -5.46 1.14
C LYS A 364 -11.12 -4.57 2.32
N SER A 365 -9.83 -4.53 2.63
CA SER A 365 -9.26 -3.82 3.78
C SER A 365 -8.39 -2.63 3.35
N GLY A 366 -8.19 -1.67 4.25
CA GLY A 366 -7.28 -0.55 4.01
C GLY A 366 -5.81 -0.99 3.93
N VAL A 367 -4.95 -0.08 3.45
CA VAL A 367 -3.54 -0.38 3.15
C VAL A 367 -2.74 -0.86 4.36
N ASP A 368 -3.06 -0.36 5.56
CA ASP A 368 -2.41 -0.78 6.80
C ASP A 368 -2.64 -2.29 7.07
N VAL A 369 -3.84 -2.79 6.78
CA VAL A 369 -4.21 -4.20 6.97
C VAL A 369 -3.65 -5.06 5.84
N ALA A 370 -3.62 -4.54 4.60
CA ALA A 370 -2.97 -5.18 3.46
C ALA A 370 -1.54 -5.63 3.78
N GLU A 371 -0.77 -4.71 4.36
CA GLU A 371 0.64 -4.91 4.69
C GLU A 371 0.85 -5.92 5.84
N VAL A 372 -0.19 -6.22 6.63
CA VAL A 372 -0.13 -7.31 7.61
C VAL A 372 0.01 -8.66 6.90
N PHE A 373 -0.65 -8.84 5.76
CA PHE A 373 -0.62 -10.11 5.02
C PHE A 373 0.69 -10.31 4.26
N SER A 374 1.24 -9.25 3.67
CA SER A 374 2.53 -9.30 2.99
C SER A 374 3.66 -9.58 3.98
N GLN A 375 3.81 -8.73 5.00
CA GLN A 375 4.85 -8.89 6.03
C GLN A 375 4.62 -10.15 6.89
N GLY A 376 3.36 -10.51 7.14
CA GLY A 376 3.00 -11.74 7.83
C GLY A 376 3.49 -12.99 7.09
N LEU A 377 3.39 -13.01 5.75
CA LEU A 377 3.89 -14.12 4.96
C LEU A 377 5.42 -14.17 4.91
N GLU A 378 6.10 -13.03 4.94
CA GLU A 378 7.55 -13.00 5.12
C GLU A 378 7.95 -13.74 6.40
N TYR A 379 7.33 -13.41 7.54
CA TYR A 379 7.62 -14.06 8.82
C TYR A 379 7.25 -15.55 8.85
N LEU A 380 6.07 -15.91 8.33
CA LEU A 380 5.66 -17.32 8.28
C LEU A 380 6.58 -18.12 7.35
N SER A 381 7.05 -17.54 6.24
CA SER A 381 8.01 -18.20 5.35
C SER A 381 9.33 -18.54 6.05
N LEU A 382 9.72 -17.79 7.11
CA LEU A 382 10.87 -18.15 7.94
C LEU A 382 10.66 -19.44 8.76
N CYS A 383 9.41 -19.82 9.02
CA CYS A 383 9.06 -21.00 9.82
C CYS A 383 8.89 -22.26 8.95
N TYR A 384 8.55 -22.07 7.67
CA TYR A 384 8.14 -23.17 6.79
C TYR A 384 9.00 -23.34 5.53
N GLY A 385 9.75 -22.32 5.11
CA GLY A 385 10.54 -22.35 3.88
C GLY A 385 11.87 -23.08 4.02
N ASP A 386 12.27 -23.83 2.99
CA ASP A 386 13.55 -24.53 2.97
C ASP A 386 14.72 -23.53 2.99
N GLY A 387 15.63 -23.70 3.95
CA GLY A 387 16.78 -22.81 4.13
C GLY A 387 16.45 -21.46 4.78
N ALA A 388 15.24 -21.30 5.34
CA ALA A 388 14.82 -20.09 6.04
C ALA A 388 15.75 -19.62 7.17
N GLY A 389 16.46 -20.53 7.83
CA GLY A 389 17.39 -20.19 8.91
C GLY A 389 18.53 -19.25 8.47
N GLU A 390 18.84 -19.17 7.17
CA GLU A 390 19.81 -18.21 6.65
C GLU A 390 19.26 -16.77 6.59
N LEU A 391 17.94 -16.59 6.62
CA LEU A 391 17.26 -15.29 6.50
C LEU A 391 16.78 -14.74 7.84
N GLU A 392 16.69 -15.56 8.89
CA GLU A 392 16.05 -15.17 10.16
C GLU A 392 16.73 -13.95 10.80
N GLN A 393 18.06 -13.95 10.94
CA GLN A 393 18.77 -12.79 11.48
C GLN A 393 18.60 -11.55 10.59
N ALA A 394 18.69 -11.71 9.27
CA ALA A 394 18.51 -10.61 8.33
C ALA A 394 17.09 -10.02 8.43
N LYS A 395 16.06 -10.85 8.54
CA LYS A 395 14.68 -10.38 8.71
C LYS A 395 14.47 -9.71 10.06
N MET A 396 15.11 -10.17 11.15
CA MET A 396 15.02 -9.48 12.45
C MET A 396 15.74 -8.12 12.44
N LEU A 397 16.87 -8.01 11.73
CA LEU A 397 17.54 -6.73 11.50
C LEU A 397 16.69 -5.77 10.68
N ASP A 398 16.09 -6.27 9.60
CA ASP A 398 15.13 -5.53 8.78
C ASP A 398 13.89 -5.12 9.59
N THR A 399 13.33 -6.00 10.40
CA THR A 399 12.20 -5.68 11.31
C THR A 399 12.53 -4.50 12.20
N LEU A 400 13.72 -4.52 12.81
CA LEU A 400 14.21 -3.43 13.66
C LEU A 400 14.45 -2.15 12.85
N SER A 401 15.00 -2.25 11.65
CA SER A 401 15.19 -1.14 10.71
C SER A 401 13.85 -0.55 10.28
N VAL A 402 12.85 -1.35 9.93
CA VAL A 402 11.49 -0.90 9.59
C VAL A 402 10.89 -0.13 10.76
N PHE A 403 10.95 -0.65 11.98
CA PHE A 403 10.49 0.11 13.14
C PHE A 403 11.22 1.44 13.26
N VAL A 404 12.55 1.47 13.25
CA VAL A 404 13.31 2.69 13.55
C VAL A 404 13.31 3.68 12.38
N GLU A 405 13.69 3.25 11.18
CA GLU A 405 13.87 4.12 10.02
C GLU A 405 12.54 4.61 9.45
N GLN A 406 11.56 3.72 9.26
CA GLN A 406 10.25 4.14 8.75
C GLN A 406 9.52 5.00 9.79
N SER A 407 9.73 4.76 11.09
CA SER A 407 9.20 5.68 12.11
C SER A 407 9.85 7.06 12.08
N ALA A 408 11.14 7.13 11.77
CA ALA A 408 11.82 8.41 11.59
C ALA A 408 11.23 9.20 10.42
N TYR A 409 11.02 8.53 9.28
CA TYR A 409 10.40 9.15 8.10
C TYR A 409 8.95 9.56 8.34
N ALA A 410 8.15 8.68 8.94
CA ALA A 410 6.78 9.00 9.30
C ALA A 410 6.73 10.18 10.28
N LEU A 411 7.53 10.18 11.36
CA LEU A 411 7.52 11.28 12.33
C LEU A 411 7.95 12.60 11.71
N PHE A 412 8.99 12.58 10.87
CA PHE A 412 9.42 13.74 10.11
C PHE A 412 8.28 14.30 9.26
N GLU A 413 7.62 13.46 8.46
CA GLU A 413 6.54 13.88 7.57
C GLU A 413 5.37 14.49 8.37
N HIS A 414 4.99 13.86 9.49
CA HIS A 414 3.95 14.40 10.37
C HIS A 414 4.31 15.79 10.89
N GLN A 415 5.56 15.98 11.30
CA GLN A 415 6.04 17.25 11.82
C GLN A 415 6.16 18.34 10.73
N VAL A 416 6.44 17.97 9.48
CA VAL A 416 6.48 18.92 8.36
C VAL A 416 5.11 19.56 8.13
N TYR A 417 4.03 18.78 8.20
CA TYR A 417 2.66 19.29 8.04
C TYR A 417 2.17 20.15 9.21
N LEU A 418 2.92 20.23 10.31
CA LEU A 418 2.69 21.16 11.42
C LEU A 418 3.42 22.51 11.24
N LEU A 419 4.23 22.66 10.19
CA LEU A 419 4.84 23.95 9.82
C LEU A 419 3.84 24.79 9.03
N GLU A 420 3.69 26.07 9.37
CA GLU A 420 2.73 26.98 8.74
C GLU A 420 3.39 28.32 8.39
N GLY A 421 2.88 28.98 7.33
CA GLY A 421 3.28 30.35 6.97
C GLY A 421 4.79 30.52 6.76
N GLU A 422 5.39 31.47 7.48
CA GLU A 422 6.84 31.78 7.37
C GLU A 422 7.75 30.67 7.90
N GLU A 423 7.21 29.68 8.64
CA GLU A 423 7.99 28.55 9.15
C GLU A 423 8.17 27.42 8.12
N LEU A 424 7.29 27.32 7.11
CA LEU A 424 7.37 26.31 6.07
C LEU A 424 8.42 26.71 5.01
N THR A 425 9.68 26.41 5.32
CA THR A 425 10.84 26.72 4.47
C THR A 425 11.74 25.50 4.28
N VAL A 426 12.52 25.48 3.19
CA VAL A 426 13.49 24.40 2.91
C VAL A 426 14.48 24.23 4.07
N GLU A 427 15.00 25.33 4.64
CA GLU A 427 15.89 25.26 5.79
C GLU A 427 15.23 24.63 7.01
N ASN A 428 14.00 25.01 7.35
CA ASN A 428 13.31 24.47 8.52
C ASN A 428 12.93 23.00 8.33
N VAL A 429 12.48 22.61 7.13
CA VAL A 429 12.20 21.20 6.78
C VAL A 429 13.49 20.37 6.87
N GLN A 430 14.60 20.85 6.32
CA GLN A 430 15.89 20.17 6.43
C GLN A 430 16.36 20.03 7.88
N ALA A 431 16.24 21.09 8.69
CA ALA A 431 16.61 21.06 10.11
C ALA A 431 15.73 20.09 10.92
N LEU A 432 14.45 19.99 10.55
CA LEU A 432 13.53 19.03 11.15
C LEU A 432 13.93 17.59 10.82
N TYR A 433 14.25 17.29 9.55
CA TYR A 433 14.76 15.99 9.14
C TYR A 433 16.04 15.63 9.90
N GLU A 434 16.99 16.57 9.99
CA GLU A 434 18.25 16.37 10.71
C GLU A 434 18.00 16.02 12.18
N LYS A 435 17.10 16.76 12.85
CA LYS A 435 16.73 16.50 14.24
C LYS A 435 16.10 15.12 14.40
N THR A 436 15.21 14.73 13.48
CA THR A 436 14.51 13.44 13.54
C THR A 436 15.47 12.28 13.31
N CYS A 437 16.29 12.29 12.26
CA CYS A 437 17.29 11.23 12.01
C CYS A 437 18.25 11.03 13.20
N LYS A 438 18.69 12.11 13.85
CA LYS A 438 19.52 12.02 15.07
C LYS A 438 18.79 11.37 16.23
N ALA A 439 17.51 11.70 16.44
CA ALA A 439 16.70 11.08 17.50
C ALA A 439 16.54 9.57 17.29
N PHE A 440 16.47 9.11 16.04
CA PHE A 440 16.37 7.70 15.67
C PHE A 440 17.73 7.00 15.52
N GLY A 441 18.84 7.67 15.81
CA GLY A 441 20.17 7.06 15.86
C GLY A 441 20.82 6.81 14.50
N PHE A 442 20.42 7.54 13.44
CA PHE A 442 20.95 7.37 12.09
C PHE A 442 22.46 7.68 11.98
N ASP A 443 23.07 8.34 12.98
CA ASP A 443 24.50 8.63 13.04
C ASP A 443 25.41 7.38 13.04
N VAL A 444 24.84 6.19 13.19
CA VAL A 444 25.58 4.93 12.96
C VAL A 444 25.86 4.67 11.47
N TRP A 445 25.13 5.34 10.57
CA TRP A 445 25.29 5.29 9.13
C TRP A 445 25.87 6.60 8.59
N GLN A 446 26.28 6.59 7.32
CA GLN A 446 26.56 7.82 6.59
C GLN A 446 25.26 8.33 6.00
N TRP A 447 24.85 9.53 6.41
CA TRP A 447 23.62 10.19 5.95
C TRP A 447 23.85 11.70 5.80
N ASP A 448 23.01 12.36 5.01
CA ASP A 448 22.97 13.81 4.87
C ASP A 448 21.58 14.34 5.26
N SER A 449 21.52 15.48 5.94
CA SER A 449 20.27 16.17 6.29
C SER A 449 19.37 16.48 5.09
N ARG A 450 19.90 16.44 3.86
CA ARG A 450 19.17 16.67 2.61
C ARG A 450 18.60 15.39 2.00
N ASP A 451 18.82 14.22 2.59
CA ASP A 451 18.38 12.92 2.04
C ASP A 451 16.85 12.79 1.94
N TYR A 452 16.07 13.56 2.70
CA TYR A 452 14.61 13.52 2.63
C TYR A 452 14.06 13.76 1.22
N VAL A 453 14.79 14.50 0.36
CA VAL A 453 14.35 14.77 -1.02
C VAL A 453 14.30 13.52 -1.89
N ARG A 454 14.99 12.45 -1.46
CA ARG A 454 15.08 11.16 -2.16
C ARG A 454 13.97 10.20 -1.75
N ILE A 455 13.17 10.55 -0.75
CA ILE A 455 12.09 9.70 -0.24
C ILE A 455 10.85 9.96 -1.09
N VAL A 456 10.65 9.10 -2.09
CA VAL A 456 9.56 9.19 -3.08
C VAL A 456 8.18 9.34 -2.42
N HIS A 457 7.93 8.59 -1.33
CA HIS A 457 6.65 8.55 -0.64
C HIS A 457 6.17 9.93 -0.14
N PHE A 458 7.07 10.84 0.23
CA PHE A 458 6.66 12.18 0.66
C PHE A 458 6.01 13.01 -0.46
N TYR A 459 6.39 12.73 -1.71
CA TYR A 459 5.84 13.39 -2.88
C TYR A 459 4.60 12.68 -3.36
N ILE A 460 4.61 11.34 -3.34
CA ILE A 460 3.61 10.57 -4.06
C ILE A 460 2.55 9.93 -3.16
N ALA A 461 2.90 9.52 -1.95
CA ALA A 461 2.01 8.78 -1.06
C ALA A 461 2.01 9.43 0.34
N PRO A 462 1.40 10.61 0.50
CA PRO A 462 1.48 11.36 1.75
C PRO A 462 0.91 10.54 2.91
N MET A 463 1.61 10.56 4.05
CA MET A 463 1.25 9.83 5.26
C MET A 463 1.17 8.30 5.08
N TYR A 464 1.75 7.72 4.03
CA TYR A 464 1.75 6.27 3.81
C TYR A 464 2.78 5.54 4.67
N VAL A 465 3.95 6.13 4.90
CA VAL A 465 5.10 5.43 5.50
C VAL A 465 4.80 4.81 6.88
N ILE A 466 3.89 5.39 7.66
CA ILE A 466 3.47 4.83 8.94
C ILE A 466 2.82 3.45 8.82
N SER A 467 2.17 3.14 7.69
CA SER A 467 1.54 1.86 7.40
C SER A 467 2.50 0.71 7.65
N TYR A 468 3.74 0.81 7.14
CA TYR A 468 4.78 -0.19 7.35
C TYR A 468 5.10 -0.45 8.82
N VAL A 469 5.00 0.55 9.69
CA VAL A 469 5.34 0.41 11.11
C VAL A 469 4.21 -0.29 11.86
N VAL A 470 2.96 0.15 11.64
CA VAL A 470 1.80 -0.41 12.33
C VAL A 470 1.47 -1.83 11.83
N SER A 471 1.60 -2.08 10.53
CA SER A 471 1.40 -3.41 9.95
C SER A 471 2.48 -4.39 10.40
N ASN A 472 3.74 -3.94 10.48
CA ASN A 472 4.86 -4.80 10.85
C ASN A 472 4.75 -5.25 12.31
N ASP A 473 4.23 -4.41 13.20
CA ASP A 473 3.86 -4.83 14.56
C ASP A 473 2.89 -6.02 14.52
N VAL A 474 1.77 -5.86 13.81
CA VAL A 474 0.71 -6.86 13.78
C VAL A 474 1.17 -8.15 13.10
N ALA A 475 1.91 -8.04 11.99
CA ALA A 475 2.58 -9.17 11.34
C ALA A 475 3.58 -9.87 12.28
N PHE A 476 4.34 -9.11 13.07
CA PHE A 476 5.26 -9.66 14.05
C PHE A 476 4.54 -10.37 15.20
N GLN A 477 3.31 -9.98 15.55
CA GLN A 477 2.49 -10.75 16.51
C GLN A 477 2.11 -12.12 15.94
N ILE A 478 1.77 -12.21 14.66
CA ILE A 478 1.51 -13.50 13.99
C ILE A 478 2.76 -14.40 14.09
N TYR A 479 3.94 -13.84 13.85
CA TYR A 479 5.21 -14.55 14.03
C TYR A 479 5.46 -14.98 15.48
N GLN A 480 5.24 -14.09 16.45
CA GLN A 480 5.37 -14.40 17.87
C GLN A 480 4.46 -15.57 18.27
N LEU A 481 3.20 -15.58 17.81
CA LEU A 481 2.26 -16.68 18.03
C LEU A 481 2.76 -17.99 17.43
N GLU A 482 3.32 -17.95 16.23
CA GLU A 482 3.90 -19.14 15.56
C GLU A 482 5.13 -19.69 16.30
N LYS A 483 5.93 -18.81 16.90
CA LYS A 483 7.09 -19.20 17.71
C LYS A 483 6.72 -19.70 19.10
N GLU A 484 5.61 -19.21 19.68
CA GLU A 484 5.05 -19.73 20.93
C GLU A 484 4.54 -21.17 20.77
N GLU A 485 3.75 -21.41 19.71
CA GLU A 485 3.16 -22.71 19.41
C GLU A 485 3.02 -22.88 17.90
N THR A 486 3.77 -23.83 17.34
CA THR A 486 3.77 -24.10 15.90
C THR A 486 2.35 -24.34 15.37
N GLY A 487 1.98 -23.60 14.32
CA GLY A 487 0.68 -23.61 13.67
C GLY A 487 -0.30 -22.57 14.21
N LYS A 488 -0.04 -21.93 15.36
CA LYS A 488 -0.97 -20.95 15.95
C LYS A 488 -0.98 -19.64 15.15
N GLY A 489 0.19 -19.14 14.75
CA GLY A 489 0.28 -17.95 13.91
C GLY A 489 -0.27 -18.22 12.51
N LEU A 490 0.09 -19.37 11.92
CA LEU A 490 -0.44 -19.78 10.62
C LEU A 490 -1.97 -19.91 10.60
N GLN A 491 -2.57 -20.49 11.65
CA GLN A 491 -4.04 -20.60 11.75
C GLN A 491 -4.72 -19.23 11.82
N LEU A 492 -4.13 -18.27 12.54
CA LEU A 492 -4.65 -16.91 12.58
C LEU A 492 -4.53 -16.26 11.21
N TYR A 493 -3.36 -16.34 10.57
CA TYR A 493 -3.13 -15.79 9.23
C TYR A 493 -4.16 -16.33 8.22
N GLU A 494 -4.34 -17.66 8.13
CA GLU A 494 -5.31 -18.30 7.24
C GLU A 494 -6.75 -17.88 7.54
N LYS A 495 -7.12 -17.71 8.83
CA LYS A 495 -8.46 -17.23 9.22
C LYS A 495 -8.71 -15.80 8.74
N GLU A 496 -7.70 -14.93 8.85
CA GLU A 496 -7.83 -13.51 8.55
C GLU A 496 -7.65 -13.18 7.06
N LEU A 497 -7.21 -14.12 6.21
CA LEU A 497 -7.07 -13.92 4.77
C LEU A 497 -8.35 -13.40 4.08
N THR A 498 -9.52 -13.62 4.66
CA THR A 498 -10.83 -13.14 4.17
C THR A 498 -11.45 -12.04 5.03
N THR A 499 -10.65 -11.35 5.86
CA THR A 499 -11.16 -10.25 6.69
C THR A 499 -11.81 -9.17 5.85
N THR A 500 -12.84 -8.55 6.42
CA THR A 500 -13.52 -7.38 5.85
C THR A 500 -13.29 -6.13 6.70
N GLN A 501 -12.44 -6.22 7.73
CA GLN A 501 -12.16 -5.09 8.59
C GLN A 501 -11.38 -4.03 7.80
N PRO A 502 -11.91 -2.79 7.69
CA PRO A 502 -11.33 -1.78 6.81
C PRO A 502 -10.08 -1.14 7.41
N SER A 503 -9.87 -1.25 8.72
CA SER A 503 -8.89 -0.45 9.46
C SER A 503 -8.18 -1.24 10.56
N MET A 504 -7.03 -0.74 11.00
CA MET A 504 -6.04 -1.47 11.80
C MET A 504 -6.54 -1.82 13.21
N ILE A 505 -7.21 -0.90 13.92
CA ILE A 505 -7.70 -1.20 15.28
C ILE A 505 -8.88 -2.18 15.22
N ALA A 506 -9.79 -2.00 14.26
CA ALA A 506 -10.88 -2.94 14.01
C ALA A 506 -10.34 -4.35 13.67
N PHE A 507 -9.35 -4.44 12.80
CA PHE A 507 -8.68 -5.70 12.44
C PHE A 507 -8.03 -6.38 13.65
N THR A 508 -7.23 -5.66 14.44
CA THR A 508 -6.57 -6.25 15.62
C THR A 508 -7.58 -6.76 16.66
N GLN A 509 -8.72 -6.09 16.82
CA GLN A 509 -9.81 -6.56 17.69
C GLN A 509 -10.45 -7.86 17.17
N GLU A 510 -10.73 -7.96 15.88
CA GLU A 510 -11.28 -9.16 15.23
C GLU A 510 -10.30 -10.35 15.32
N ALA A 511 -9.03 -10.10 15.03
CA ALA A 511 -7.95 -11.09 15.05
C ALA A 511 -7.56 -11.52 16.48
N GLY A 512 -8.05 -10.81 17.52
CA GLY A 512 -7.65 -11.04 18.90
C GLY A 512 -6.18 -10.68 19.18
N LEU A 513 -5.63 -9.77 18.39
CA LEU A 513 -4.27 -9.25 18.51
C LEU A 513 -4.25 -7.98 19.38
N THR A 514 -3.07 -7.64 19.87
CA THR A 514 -2.88 -6.42 20.65
C THR A 514 -2.72 -5.24 19.69
N SER A 515 -3.40 -4.13 19.96
CA SER A 515 -3.20 -2.89 19.19
C SER A 515 -1.74 -2.45 19.22
N PRO A 516 -1.16 -1.96 18.10
CA PRO A 516 0.19 -1.38 18.09
C PRO A 516 0.37 -0.22 19.08
N PHE A 517 -0.71 0.48 19.41
CA PHE A 517 -0.73 1.62 20.34
C PHE A 517 -0.89 1.21 21.81
N ALA A 518 -0.96 -0.09 22.12
CA ALA A 518 -1.13 -0.57 23.48
C ALA A 518 0.13 -0.33 24.33
N GLN A 519 -0.07 0.06 25.59
CA GLN A 519 1.02 0.21 26.55
C GLN A 519 1.76 -1.13 26.75
N GLY A 520 3.09 -1.12 26.73
CA GLY A 520 3.90 -2.33 26.89
C GLY A 520 4.28 -3.02 25.57
N ARG A 521 3.70 -2.59 24.44
CA ARG A 521 3.84 -3.31 23.16
C ARG A 521 5.25 -3.20 22.59
N LEU A 522 5.82 -1.99 22.56
CA LEU A 522 7.17 -1.75 22.07
C LEU A 522 8.25 -2.41 22.94
N GLU A 523 8.04 -2.49 24.27
CA GLU A 523 8.95 -3.24 25.13
C GLU A 523 8.95 -4.75 24.79
N SER A 524 7.77 -5.33 24.52
CA SER A 524 7.65 -6.73 24.09
C SER A 524 8.32 -7.00 22.73
N ILE A 525 8.17 -6.06 21.78
CA ILE A 525 8.87 -6.12 20.48
C ILE A 525 10.38 -6.10 20.71
N ARG A 526 10.89 -5.15 21.51
CA ARG A 526 12.32 -5.07 21.84
C ARG A 526 12.83 -6.38 22.43
N GLU A 527 12.18 -6.91 23.47
CA GLU A 527 12.62 -8.14 24.14
C GLU A 527 12.72 -9.33 23.17
N THR A 528 11.78 -9.41 22.22
CA THR A 528 11.81 -10.43 21.18
C THR A 528 12.99 -10.21 20.24
N LEU A 529 13.17 -9.00 19.69
CA LEU A 529 14.28 -8.68 18.80
C LEU A 529 15.65 -8.88 19.47
N GLU A 530 15.80 -8.51 20.75
CA GLU A 530 17.02 -8.76 21.52
C GLU A 530 17.38 -10.24 21.59
N THR A 531 16.39 -11.13 21.65
CA THR A 531 16.63 -12.59 21.68
C THR A 531 17.31 -13.07 20.40
N TYR A 532 16.94 -12.51 19.25
CA TYR A 532 17.53 -12.88 17.97
C TYR A 532 18.84 -12.14 17.68
N LEU A 533 18.95 -10.87 18.06
CA LEU A 533 20.07 -10.02 17.68
C LEU A 533 21.25 -10.07 18.67
N ARG A 534 21.01 -10.43 19.95
CA ARG A 534 22.08 -10.57 20.96
C ARG A 534 22.53 -12.01 21.20
N SER A 535 21.84 -13.01 20.64
CA SER A 535 22.17 -14.42 20.88
C SER A 535 23.54 -14.83 20.32
N ASP A 536 24.04 -14.15 19.27
CA ASP A 536 25.37 -14.40 18.70
C ASP A 536 26.54 -13.81 19.50
N GLN A 537 26.29 -12.87 20.42
CA GLN A 537 27.33 -12.40 21.34
C GLN A 537 27.68 -13.43 22.43
N LYS A 538 26.85 -14.47 22.63
CA LYS A 538 27.12 -15.51 23.64
C LYS A 538 28.09 -16.61 23.19
N ILE A 539 28.48 -16.66 21.92
CA ILE A 539 29.45 -17.66 21.42
C ILE A 539 30.90 -17.14 21.47
N ALA A 540 31.11 -15.85 21.79
CA ALA A 540 32.43 -15.22 21.85
C ALA A 540 32.90 -14.81 23.27
N ALA A 541 32.30 -15.35 24.34
CA ALA A 541 32.69 -15.09 25.73
C ALA A 541 33.25 -16.32 26.45
#